data_AF-A0A101VS71-F1
#
_entry.id   AF-A0A101VS71-F1
#
_cell.length_a   1.000
_cell.length_b   1.000
_cell.length_c   1.000
_cell.angle_alpha   90.00
_cell.angle_beta   90.00
_cell.angle_gamma   90.00
#
_symmetry.space_group_name_H-M   'P 1'
#
loop_
_entity.id
_entity.type
_entity.pdbx_description
1 polymer ?
#
loop_
_entity_poly.entity_id
_entity_poly.type
_entity_poly.pdbx_seq_one_letter_code
_entity_poly.pdbx_strand_id
1 'polypeptide(L)'
;MKKYVISTAILFFIIGIAGCSSKVMDSKYEESYIEFKQSYIAATDYVEKNNDLLIALSHIDNNAMGVEMKKMKNSLNGMSQYANTEGEKKILENFTSYYKELEYIYNVDKNRDNLTVDERRKAFEISFSASMTRENFSTGEE
;
A
#
# COMPACT_ATOMS: atom_id res chain seq x y z
N MET A 1 22.80 -6.52 45.83
CA MET A 1 23.34 -6.23 44.49
C MET A 1 22.18 -5.94 43.55
N LYS A 2 22.06 -4.68 43.11
CA LYS A 2 21.05 -4.24 42.13
C LYS A 2 21.44 -4.77 40.75
N LYS A 3 20.55 -5.46 40.06
CA LYS A 3 20.69 -5.77 38.63
C LYS A 3 19.74 -4.86 37.87
N TYR A 4 20.31 -3.85 37.22
CA TYR A 4 19.64 -3.06 36.19
C TYR A 4 19.57 -3.93 34.94
N VAL A 5 18.37 -4.28 34.49
CA VAL A 5 18.16 -4.80 33.13
C VAL A 5 17.80 -3.60 32.27
N ILE A 6 18.83 -3.02 31.67
CA ILE A 6 18.67 -2.13 30.53
C ILE A 6 18.36 -3.04 29.34
N SER A 7 17.09 -3.11 28.95
CA SER A 7 16.70 -3.67 27.65
C SER A 7 16.48 -2.51 26.69
N THR A 8 17.60 -2.10 26.09
CA THR A 8 17.74 -1.18 24.97
C THR A 8 17.17 -1.74 23.67
N ALA A 9 16.59 -0.84 22.87
CA ALA A 9 16.30 -0.93 21.43
C ALA A 9 15.11 -1.84 21.06
N ILE A 10 14.14 -1.43 20.25
CA ILE A 10 14.22 -0.63 19.02
C ILE A 10 12.97 0.27 18.96
N LEU A 11 13.15 1.58 19.15
CA LEU A 11 12.22 2.59 18.65
C LEU A 11 12.37 2.57 17.12
N PHE A 12 11.35 2.20 16.38
CA PHE A 12 11.34 2.36 14.92
C PHE A 12 11.26 3.84 14.59
N PHE A 13 12.43 4.47 14.60
CA PHE A 13 12.68 5.81 14.10
C PHE A 13 12.87 5.70 12.58
N ILE A 14 11.76 5.56 11.84
CA ILE A 14 11.78 5.80 10.39
C ILE A 14 11.55 7.29 10.20
N ILE A 15 12.60 8.08 10.48
CA ILE A 15 12.77 9.39 9.87
C ILE A 15 13.68 9.15 8.67
N GLY A 16 13.04 8.76 7.57
CA GLY A 16 13.67 8.59 6.28
C GLY A 16 13.32 9.77 5.37
N ILE A 17 14.15 10.81 5.45
CA ILE A 17 14.52 11.68 4.33
C ILE A 17 13.35 12.47 3.72
N ALA A 18 12.98 13.57 4.38
CA ALA A 18 12.37 14.71 3.72
C ALA A 18 13.32 15.20 2.62
N GLY A 19 13.06 14.79 1.39
CA GLY A 19 13.60 15.43 0.20
C GLY A 19 13.28 16.92 0.26
N CYS A 20 14.32 17.74 0.09
CA CYS A 20 14.26 19.20 0.11
C CYS A 20 13.25 19.76 -0.92
N SER A 21 11.99 19.88 -0.54
CA SER A 21 11.08 20.94 -0.98
C SER A 21 9.98 21.11 0.06
N SER A 22 10.25 21.85 1.14
CA SER A 22 9.26 22.09 2.19
C SER A 22 8.19 23.09 1.74
N LYS A 23 7.34 22.68 0.79
CA LYS A 23 5.93 23.03 0.91
C LYS A 23 5.41 22.17 2.05
N VAL A 24 5.25 22.76 3.22
CA VAL A 24 4.72 22.08 4.41
C VAL A 24 3.36 21.51 4.03
N MET A 25 3.28 20.20 3.79
CA MET A 25 2.02 19.50 3.58
C MET A 25 1.19 19.64 4.85
N ASP A 26 -0.13 19.68 4.71
CA ASP A 26 -1.00 19.67 5.88
C ASP A 26 -0.70 18.40 6.70
N SER A 27 -0.48 18.56 8.01
CA SER A 27 -0.14 17.46 8.92
C SER A 27 -1.12 16.28 8.84
N LYS A 28 -2.40 16.54 8.53
CA LYS A 28 -3.42 15.49 8.38
C LYS A 28 -3.40 14.82 7.01
N TYR A 29 -3.02 15.56 5.98
CA TYR A 29 -2.76 14.98 4.66
C TYR A 29 -1.58 14.01 4.76
N GLU A 30 -0.49 14.43 5.41
CA GLU A 30 0.73 13.64 5.58
C GLU A 30 0.46 12.36 6.38
N GLU A 31 -0.29 12.45 7.48
CA GLU A 31 -0.73 11.27 8.26
C GLU A 31 -1.49 10.28 7.38
N SER A 32 -2.49 10.75 6.64
CA SER A 32 -3.29 9.91 5.74
C SER A 32 -2.43 9.30 4.62
N TYR A 33 -1.47 10.05 4.08
CA TYR A 33 -0.53 9.56 3.08
C TYR A 33 0.36 8.43 3.62
N ILE A 34 0.89 8.57 4.84
CA ILE A 34 1.71 7.53 5.49
C ILE A 34 0.88 6.27 5.76
N GLU A 35 -0.32 6.43 6.30
CA GLU A 35 -1.23 5.31 6.58
C GLU A 35 -1.60 4.53 5.31
N PHE A 36 -1.81 5.23 4.20
CA PHE A 36 -2.08 4.60 2.91
C PHE A 36 -0.90 3.72 2.51
N LYS A 37 0.34 4.24 2.53
CA LYS A 37 1.53 3.47 2.13
C LYS A 37 1.71 2.21 2.99
N GLN A 38 1.55 2.32 4.30
CA GLN A 38 1.66 1.18 5.20
C GLN A 38 0.61 0.11 4.92
N SER A 39 -0.64 0.53 4.72
CA SER A 39 -1.74 -0.38 4.39
C SER A 39 -1.55 -1.01 3.00
N TYR A 40 -1.00 -0.26 2.03
CA TYR A 40 -0.68 -0.75 0.70
C TYR A 40 0.39 -1.85 0.73
N ILE A 41 1.48 -1.64 1.47
CA ILE A 41 2.53 -2.65 1.69
C ILE A 41 1.92 -3.90 2.34
N ALA A 42 1.13 -3.72 3.39
CA ALA A 42 0.49 -4.84 4.07
C ALA A 42 -0.48 -5.61 3.14
N ALA A 43 -1.27 -4.92 2.30
CA ALA A 43 -2.18 -5.56 1.35
C ALA A 43 -1.43 -6.35 0.26
N THR A 44 -0.26 -5.87 -0.18
CA THR A 44 0.55 -6.48 -1.24
C THR A 44 1.43 -7.63 -0.76
N ASP A 45 1.77 -7.70 0.53
CA ASP A 45 2.43 -8.87 1.13
C ASP A 45 1.62 -10.18 0.95
N TYR A 46 0.29 -10.07 0.74
CA TYR A 46 -0.59 -11.22 0.48
C TYR A 46 -0.66 -11.63 -1.00
N VAL A 47 -0.09 -10.84 -1.91
CA VAL A 47 -0.03 -11.10 -3.35
C VAL A 47 1.30 -11.80 -3.73
N GLU A 48 2.38 -11.59 -2.95
CA GLU A 48 3.75 -12.04 -3.29
C GLU A 48 4.16 -13.44 -2.82
N LYS A 49 3.31 -14.20 -2.12
CA LYS A 49 3.77 -15.45 -1.47
C LYS A 49 4.04 -16.65 -2.39
N ASN A 50 3.89 -16.53 -3.71
CA ASN A 50 4.22 -17.62 -4.63
C ASN A 50 4.98 -17.10 -5.86
N ASN A 51 6.23 -17.57 -6.03
CA ASN A 51 7.12 -17.35 -7.18
C ASN A 51 6.57 -17.84 -8.53
N ASP A 52 5.34 -18.37 -8.55
CA ASP A 52 4.65 -18.80 -9.74
C ASP A 52 3.40 -17.93 -9.85
N LEU A 53 3.46 -16.88 -10.67
CA LEU A 53 2.43 -15.84 -10.75
C LEU A 53 1.04 -16.38 -11.19
N LEU A 54 0.99 -17.56 -11.81
CA LEU A 54 -0.26 -18.29 -12.07
C LEU A 54 -0.84 -18.96 -10.81
N ILE A 55 0.01 -19.21 -9.81
CA ILE A 55 -0.31 -19.70 -8.45
C ILE A 55 -0.37 -18.53 -7.45
N ALA A 56 0.04 -17.31 -7.79
CA ALA A 56 0.00 -16.15 -6.88
C ALA A 56 -1.42 -15.78 -6.44
N LEU A 57 -2.43 -16.01 -7.27
CA LEU A 57 -3.85 -15.92 -6.89
C LEU A 57 -4.36 -17.13 -6.09
N SER A 58 -3.50 -18.10 -5.76
CA SER A 58 -3.96 -19.35 -5.14
C SER A 58 -4.35 -19.19 -3.67
N HIS A 59 -3.91 -18.16 -2.96
CA HIS A 59 -4.26 -17.92 -1.55
C HIS A 59 -4.07 -16.44 -1.15
N ILE A 60 -4.87 -15.53 -1.71
CA ILE A 60 -5.06 -14.22 -1.08
C ILE A 60 -5.89 -14.43 0.19
N ASP A 61 -5.35 -14.01 1.35
CA ASP A 61 -6.16 -13.92 2.56
C ASP A 61 -7.14 -12.74 2.42
N ASN A 62 -8.32 -13.05 1.89
CA ASN A 62 -9.35 -12.06 1.59
C ASN A 62 -9.85 -11.29 2.82
N ASN A 63 -9.69 -11.85 4.03
CA ASN A 63 -10.05 -11.15 5.26
C ASN A 63 -8.98 -10.12 5.61
N ALA A 64 -7.70 -10.53 5.61
CA ALA A 64 -6.59 -9.64 5.90
C ALA A 64 -6.46 -8.52 4.86
N MET A 65 -6.50 -8.87 3.56
CA MET A 65 -6.46 -7.89 2.47
C MET A 65 -7.66 -6.93 2.54
N GLY A 66 -8.86 -7.44 2.85
CA GLY A 66 -10.06 -6.62 2.99
C GLY A 66 -9.97 -5.57 4.11
N VAL A 67 -9.29 -5.90 5.22
CA VAL A 67 -9.03 -4.96 6.32
C VAL A 67 -8.11 -3.83 5.86
N GLU A 68 -7.00 -4.15 5.19
CA GLU A 68 -6.05 -3.16 4.69
C GLU A 68 -6.66 -2.29 3.59
N MET A 69 -7.46 -2.87 2.69
CA MET A 69 -8.23 -2.12 1.68
C MET A 69 -9.17 -1.10 2.32
N LYS A 70 -9.82 -1.44 3.43
CA LYS A 70 -10.68 -0.50 4.16
C LYS A 70 -9.87 0.65 4.75
N LYS A 71 -8.69 0.39 5.30
CA LYS A 71 -7.78 1.43 5.81
C LYS A 71 -7.34 2.35 4.67
N MET A 72 -6.86 1.79 3.56
CA MET A 72 -6.49 2.57 2.37
C MET A 72 -7.62 3.50 1.90
N LYS A 73 -8.86 3.00 1.87
CA LYS A 73 -10.03 3.82 1.50
C LYS A 73 -10.27 4.97 2.48
N ASN A 74 -10.11 4.74 3.77
CA ASN A 74 -10.21 5.80 4.78
C ASN A 74 -9.09 6.84 4.62
N SER A 75 -7.86 6.38 4.37
CA SER A 75 -6.72 7.25 4.12
C SER A 75 -6.91 8.10 2.85
N LEU A 76 -7.45 7.53 1.77
CA LEU A 76 -7.81 8.31 0.57
C LEU A 76 -8.85 9.40 0.87
N ASN A 77 -9.84 9.11 1.72
CA ASN A 77 -10.81 10.13 2.14
C ASN A 77 -10.12 11.24 2.93
N GLY A 78 -9.19 10.90 3.83
CA GLY A 78 -8.37 11.86 4.58
C GLY A 78 -7.53 12.74 3.64
N MET A 79 -6.76 12.12 2.74
CA MET A 79 -5.99 12.83 1.72
C MET A 79 -6.88 13.75 0.88
N SER A 80 -8.04 13.28 0.42
CA SER A 80 -8.98 14.09 -0.37
C SER A 80 -9.55 15.27 0.39
N GLN A 81 -9.77 15.13 1.70
CA GLN A 81 -10.28 16.22 2.52
C GLN A 81 -9.24 17.32 2.74
N TYR A 82 -7.95 16.96 2.77
CA TYR A 82 -6.85 17.87 3.13
C TYR A 82 -5.94 18.24 1.96
N ALA A 83 -6.19 17.75 0.74
CA ALA A 83 -5.43 18.10 -0.46
C ALA A 83 -5.72 19.55 -0.88
N ASN A 84 -4.76 20.44 -0.65
CA ASN A 84 -4.91 21.88 -0.87
C ASN A 84 -4.03 22.40 -2.01
N THR A 85 -3.03 21.64 -2.42
CA THR A 85 -2.11 21.98 -3.50
C THR A 85 -2.30 21.08 -4.73
N GLU A 86 -1.93 21.56 -5.90
CA GLU A 86 -1.93 20.74 -7.13
C GLU A 86 -1.02 19.50 -7.02
N GLY A 87 0.07 19.61 -6.24
CA GLY A 87 0.95 18.47 -5.95
C GLY A 87 0.23 17.39 -5.13
N GLU A 88 -0.43 17.78 -4.04
CA GLU A 88 -1.23 16.86 -3.21
C GLU A 88 -2.38 16.22 -4.00
N LYS A 89 -3.07 16.99 -4.85
CA LYS A 89 -4.12 16.42 -5.72
C LYS A 89 -3.57 15.37 -6.68
N LYS A 90 -2.42 15.62 -7.30
CA LYS A 90 -1.76 14.65 -8.18
C LYS A 90 -1.31 13.39 -7.44
N ILE A 91 -0.79 13.53 -6.22
CA ILE A 91 -0.45 12.40 -5.36
C ILE A 91 -1.71 11.60 -5.01
N LEU A 92 -2.81 12.26 -4.64
CA LEU A 92 -4.10 11.63 -4.38
C LEU A 92 -4.63 10.85 -5.60
N GLU A 93 -4.50 11.40 -6.81
CA GLU A 93 -4.89 10.70 -8.05
C GLU A 93 -4.10 9.40 -8.24
N ASN A 94 -2.77 9.46 -8.07
CA ASN A 94 -1.91 8.27 -8.16
C ASN A 94 -2.31 7.22 -7.12
N PHE A 95 -2.49 7.63 -5.86
CA PHE A 95 -2.85 6.73 -4.77
C PHE A 95 -4.25 6.12 -4.96
N THR A 96 -5.17 6.89 -5.55
CA THR A 96 -6.49 6.37 -5.95
C THR A 96 -6.36 5.31 -7.05
N SER A 97 -5.42 5.47 -7.99
CA SER A 97 -5.14 4.45 -9.01
C SER A 97 -4.61 3.16 -8.38
N TYR A 98 -3.62 3.27 -7.49
CA TYR A 98 -3.04 2.13 -6.78
C TYR A 98 -4.09 1.36 -5.96
N TYR A 99 -5.01 2.07 -5.30
CA TYR A 99 -6.14 1.45 -4.61
C TYR A 99 -7.04 0.66 -5.57
N LYS A 100 -7.42 1.26 -6.71
CA LYS A 100 -8.31 0.61 -7.69
C LYS A 100 -7.70 -0.64 -8.31
N GLU A 101 -6.39 -0.62 -8.52
CA GLU A 101 -5.61 -1.76 -8.98
C GLU A 101 -5.68 -2.92 -7.98
N LEU A 102 -5.41 -2.67 -6.70
CA LEU A 102 -5.56 -3.71 -5.66
C LEU A 102 -7.01 -4.15 -5.46
N GLU A 103 -7.98 -3.25 -5.60
CA GLU A 103 -9.40 -3.59 -5.57
C GLU A 103 -9.79 -4.54 -6.72
N TYR A 104 -9.22 -4.34 -7.90
CA TYR A 104 -9.40 -5.26 -9.02
C TYR A 104 -8.83 -6.65 -8.68
N ILE A 105 -7.61 -6.75 -8.16
CA ILE A 105 -7.01 -8.03 -7.74
C ILE A 105 -7.87 -8.73 -6.69
N TYR A 106 -8.31 -7.99 -5.67
CA TYR A 106 -9.17 -8.50 -4.60
C TYR A 106 -10.50 -9.06 -5.13
N ASN A 107 -11.10 -8.43 -6.14
CA ASN A 107 -12.35 -8.88 -6.73
C ASN A 107 -12.15 -10.06 -7.70
N VAL A 108 -11.03 -10.08 -8.42
CA VAL A 108 -10.65 -11.18 -9.32
C VAL A 108 -10.40 -12.46 -8.53
N ASP A 109 -9.71 -12.39 -7.38
CA ASP A 109 -9.46 -13.54 -6.53
C ASP A 109 -10.75 -14.23 -6.05
N LYS A 110 -11.76 -13.42 -5.65
CA LYS A 110 -13.09 -13.93 -5.27
C LYS A 110 -13.79 -14.73 -6.37
N ASN A 111 -13.43 -14.49 -7.64
CA ASN A 111 -14.00 -15.14 -8.81
C ASN A 111 -12.97 -15.99 -9.58
N ARG A 112 -11.86 -16.37 -8.94
CA ARG A 112 -10.68 -16.97 -9.60
C ARG A 112 -10.95 -18.19 -10.49
N ASP A 113 -11.96 -18.97 -10.15
CA ASP A 113 -12.33 -20.19 -10.87
C ASP A 113 -13.02 -19.88 -12.22
N ASN A 114 -13.56 -18.67 -12.38
CA ASN A 114 -14.37 -18.25 -13.52
C ASN A 114 -13.74 -17.12 -14.36
N LEU A 115 -12.46 -16.81 -14.15
CA LEU A 115 -11.79 -15.73 -14.87
C LEU A 115 -11.51 -16.09 -16.33
N THR A 116 -11.80 -15.14 -17.21
CA THR A 116 -11.36 -15.15 -18.61
C THR A 116 -9.84 -15.02 -18.72
N VAL A 117 -9.28 -15.35 -19.89
CA VAL A 117 -7.84 -15.20 -20.17
C VAL A 117 -7.38 -13.74 -20.03
N ASP A 118 -8.20 -12.80 -20.49
CA ASP A 118 -7.87 -11.37 -20.43
C ASP A 118 -7.92 -10.84 -18.99
N GLU A 119 -8.88 -11.29 -18.18
CA GLU A 119 -8.93 -10.93 -16.76
C GLU A 119 -7.71 -11.47 -15.99
N ARG A 120 -7.28 -12.71 -16.29
CA ARG A 120 -6.07 -13.31 -15.73
C ARG A 120 -4.81 -12.54 -16.15
N ARG A 121 -4.68 -12.18 -17.42
CA ARG A 121 -3.56 -11.37 -17.91
C ARG A 121 -3.50 -10.01 -17.23
N LYS A 122 -4.65 -9.32 -17.14
CA LYS A 122 -4.73 -8.03 -16.47
C LYS A 122 -4.41 -8.13 -14.98
N ALA A 123 -4.87 -9.18 -14.29
CA ALA A 123 -4.55 -9.40 -12.89
C ALA A 123 -3.05 -9.67 -12.68
N PHE A 124 -2.41 -10.38 -13.60
CA PHE A 124 -0.96 -10.58 -13.59
C PHE A 124 -0.22 -9.25 -13.73
N GLU A 125 -0.56 -8.43 -14.74
CA GLU A 125 0.07 -7.14 -14.99
C GLU A 125 -0.05 -6.19 -13.79
N ILE A 126 -1.26 -6.13 -13.21
CA ILE A 126 -1.52 -5.31 -12.02
C ILE A 126 -0.74 -5.84 -10.81
N SER A 127 -0.66 -7.15 -10.61
CA SER A 127 0.10 -7.73 -9.49
C SER A 127 1.58 -7.36 -9.58
N PHE A 128 2.16 -7.39 -10.78
CA PHE A 128 3.54 -6.95 -11.01
C PHE A 128 3.73 -5.45 -10.75
N SER A 129 2.83 -4.61 -11.25
CA SER A 129 2.84 -3.16 -10.99
C SER A 129 2.75 -2.86 -9.48
N ALA A 130 1.93 -3.63 -8.76
CA ALA A 130 1.76 -3.47 -7.33
C ALA A 130 3.01 -3.86 -6.53
N SER A 131 3.71 -4.93 -6.93
CA SER A 131 5.02 -5.30 -6.37
C SER A 131 6.06 -4.18 -6.55
N MET A 132 6.16 -3.60 -7.75
CA MET A 132 7.07 -2.48 -7.99
C MET A 132 6.72 -1.26 -7.13
N THR A 133 5.43 -0.91 -7.05
CA THR A 133 4.96 0.21 -6.23
C THR A 133 5.23 -0.02 -4.73
N ARG A 134 5.05 -1.26 -4.26
CA ARG A 134 5.36 -1.67 -2.89
C ARG A 134 6.85 -1.51 -2.59
N GLU A 135 7.72 -1.91 -3.51
CA GLU A 135 9.17 -1.74 -3.37
C GLU A 135 9.53 -0.26 -3.19
N ASN A 136 9.03 0.61 -4.08
CA ASN A 136 9.20 2.06 -3.99
C ASN A 136 8.74 2.61 -2.63
N PHE A 137 7.55 2.22 -2.17
CA PHE A 137 7.05 2.64 -0.85
C PHE A 137 7.92 2.13 0.32
N SER A 138 8.53 0.96 0.17
CA SER A 138 9.34 0.33 1.22
C SER A 138 10.75 0.92 1.30
N THR A 139 11.34 1.29 0.16
CA THR A 139 12.67 1.91 0.09
C THR A 139 12.63 3.42 0.27
N GLY A 140 11.44 4.03 0.15
CA GLY A 140 11.27 5.49 0.20
C GLY A 140 11.69 6.17 -1.11
N GLU A 141 11.83 5.41 -2.19
CA GLU A 141 12.06 5.93 -3.54
C GLU A 141 10.71 6.37 -4.15
N GLU A 142 10.64 7.62 -4.63
CA GLU A 142 9.43 8.21 -5.23
C GLU A 142 9.20 7.75 -6.68
#